data_AF-A0A0U1KKT6-F1
#
_entry.id   AF-A0A0U1KKT6-F1
#
_cell.length_a   1.000
_cell.length_b   1.000
_cell.length_c   1.000
_cell.angle_alpha   90.00
_cell.angle_beta   90.00
_cell.angle_gamma   90.00
#
_symmetry.space_group_name_H-M   'P 1'
#
loop_
_entity.id
_entity.type
_entity.pdbx_description
1 polymer ?
#
loop_
_entity_poly.entity_id
_entity_poly.type
_entity_poly.pdbx_seq_one_letter_code
_entity_poly.pdbx_strand_id
1 'polypeptide(L)'
;MSTNIFQIIDQLVKKGTERSLIHVQDEVYVQNQILGLLQLSGYEPSIDETDDREIPDLLEALVTYAVNEHVIEDVLDDKEILSTKIMNCFLAKPSVINREFYQRYATSPQAATDYFYKLSKDSNYIQMKRIAKNIHYKTDSPYGELDITINLSKPEKDPEQIKRERALKNQISYPKCLLCRENEGYIGRTGHPARSNHRVIEVPLEGETWFLQYSPYVYYNEHSILLASEHRPMKITQSTFERLTAFVEKFPHYFMGSNADLPIVGGSILSHDHYQGGRYTFAMTNAADAFTFPLVKFPAVDASVIEWPMSVVRLRSENKKDVIEAASYLLDQWRDYNDPAVNILAFTGDTPHNTITPIARMRDNAFELDLVLRNNRTTEQYPFGIFHPHEDVHHIKKENIGLIEVMGLAVLPPRLKEELDAIEAHLIDGQTPVADYHQPWVEQIKQQNHSIDRSNVKAILHQSLGEKFSRVLEDAGVFKSDQEGKEAFKRFIETLNHSL
;
A
#
# COMPACT_ATOMS: atom_id res chain seq x y z
N MET A 1 -37.42 14.11 10.99
CA MET A 1 -37.19 14.74 12.30
C MET A 1 -35.75 15.22 12.27
N SER A 2 -35.49 16.51 12.50
CA SER A 2 -34.12 17.02 12.62
C SER A 2 -33.49 16.37 13.85
N THR A 3 -32.57 15.43 13.65
CA THR A 3 -31.81 14.82 14.75
C THR A 3 -31.14 15.93 15.55
N ASN A 4 -31.30 15.92 16.87
CA ASN A 4 -30.72 16.93 17.75
C ASN A 4 -29.19 16.83 17.67
N ILE A 5 -28.51 17.94 17.37
CA ILE A 5 -27.04 17.97 17.26
C ILE A 5 -26.36 17.53 18.57
N PHE A 6 -26.94 17.88 19.72
CA PHE A 6 -26.41 17.47 21.03
C PHE A 6 -26.48 15.96 21.24
N GLN A 7 -27.54 15.31 20.73
CA GLN A 7 -27.65 13.84 20.76
C GLN A 7 -26.53 13.18 19.95
N ILE A 8 -26.17 13.73 18.79
CA ILE A 8 -25.07 13.21 17.97
C ILE A 8 -23.72 13.36 18.70
N ILE A 9 -23.52 14.47 19.41
CA ILE A 9 -22.32 14.70 20.22
C ILE A 9 -22.26 13.69 21.38
N ASP A 10 -23.34 13.53 22.14
CA ASP A 10 -23.42 12.58 23.26
C ASP A 10 -23.11 11.15 22.79
N GLN A 11 -23.68 10.73 21.66
CA GLN A 11 -23.45 9.43 21.06
C GLN A 11 -21.99 9.24 20.63
N LEU A 12 -21.37 10.25 20.02
CA LEU A 12 -19.96 10.16 19.62
C LEU A 12 -19.04 10.06 20.84
N VAL A 13 -19.32 10.82 21.90
CA VAL A 13 -18.59 10.75 23.17
C VAL A 13 -18.72 9.36 23.79
N LYS A 14 -19.94 8.82 23.88
CA LYS A 14 -20.23 7.48 24.38
C LYS A 14 -19.49 6.40 23.58
N LYS A 15 -19.53 6.45 22.24
CA LYS A 15 -18.77 5.54 21.38
C LYS A 15 -17.26 5.65 21.61
N GLY A 16 -16.75 6.86 21.83
CA GLY A 16 -15.35 7.09 22.20
C GLY A 16 -14.94 6.37 23.49
N THR A 17 -15.77 6.45 24.53
CA THR A 17 -15.57 5.73 25.80
C THR A 17 -15.67 4.21 25.61
N GLU A 18 -16.71 3.71 24.91
CA GLU A 18 -16.92 2.29 24.63
C GLU A 18 -15.75 1.65 23.85
N ARG A 19 -15.15 2.40 22.92
CA ARG A 19 -13.97 1.97 22.16
C ARG A 19 -12.65 2.18 22.92
N SER A 20 -12.69 2.72 24.13
CA SER A 20 -11.52 3.06 24.95
C SER A 20 -10.56 4.06 24.28
N LEU A 21 -11.09 4.97 23.47
CA LEU A 21 -10.32 6.12 22.96
C LEU A 21 -10.07 7.15 24.06
N ILE A 22 -11.04 7.29 24.96
CA ILE A 22 -11.02 8.19 26.13
C ILE A 22 -11.55 7.46 27.37
N HIS A 23 -11.35 8.05 28.55
CA HIS A 23 -11.95 7.59 29.80
C HIS A 23 -13.16 8.45 30.17
N VAL A 24 -13.99 7.96 31.09
CA VAL A 24 -15.21 8.66 31.59
C VAL A 24 -14.88 10.07 32.10
N GLN A 25 -13.70 10.25 32.69
CA GLN A 25 -13.22 11.55 33.19
C GLN A 25 -13.02 12.59 32.07
N ASP A 26 -12.87 12.16 30.82
CA ASP A 26 -12.61 13.02 29.67
C ASP A 26 -13.90 13.39 28.91
N GLU A 27 -15.05 12.78 29.21
CA GLU A 27 -16.29 12.94 28.44
C GLU A 27 -16.72 14.41 28.32
N VAL A 28 -16.77 15.12 29.46
CA VAL A 28 -17.11 16.55 29.49
C VAL A 28 -16.05 17.39 28.77
N TYR A 29 -14.78 17.01 28.86
CA TYR A 29 -13.71 17.73 28.15
C TYR A 29 -13.90 17.62 26.64
N VAL A 30 -14.07 16.40 26.12
CA VAL A 30 -14.25 16.13 24.69
C VAL A 30 -15.52 16.77 24.16
N GLN A 31 -16.63 16.66 24.89
CA GLN A 31 -17.88 17.33 24.55
C GLN A 31 -17.67 18.85 24.37
N ASN A 32 -17.02 19.51 25.33
CA ASN A 32 -16.74 20.94 25.23
C ASN A 32 -15.84 21.31 24.04
N GLN A 33 -14.87 20.46 23.70
CA GLN A 33 -14.04 20.67 22.50
C GLN A 33 -14.88 20.58 21.22
N ILE A 34 -15.78 19.60 21.13
CA ILE A 34 -16.65 19.43 19.95
C ILE A 34 -17.61 20.61 19.82
N LEU A 35 -18.24 21.06 20.92
CA LEU A 35 -19.10 22.26 20.92
C LEU A 35 -18.35 23.49 20.39
N GLY A 36 -17.09 23.69 20.82
CA GLY A 36 -16.25 24.77 20.33
C GLY A 36 -15.93 24.66 18.83
N LEU A 37 -15.63 23.46 18.33
CA LEU A 37 -15.39 23.21 16.90
C LEU A 37 -16.63 23.47 16.04
N LEU A 38 -17.83 23.22 16.59
CA LEU A 38 -19.12 23.46 15.93
C LEU A 38 -19.70 24.86 16.19
N GLN A 39 -18.97 25.73 16.91
CA GLN A 39 -19.40 27.08 17.29
C GLN A 39 -20.75 27.14 18.04
N LEU A 40 -21.04 26.13 18.86
CA LEU A 40 -22.25 26.05 19.66
C LEU A 40 -22.09 26.84 20.97
N SER A 41 -23.05 27.71 21.29
CA SER A 41 -23.04 28.57 22.49
C SER A 41 -23.68 27.95 23.73
N GLY A 42 -24.32 26.78 23.57
CA GLY A 42 -25.00 26.07 24.63
C GLY A 42 -25.01 24.56 24.38
N TYR A 43 -25.53 23.82 25.36
CA TYR A 43 -25.68 22.37 25.32
C TYR A 43 -26.95 21.97 26.07
N GLU A 44 -27.76 21.12 25.45
CA GLU A 44 -28.92 20.49 26.07
C GLU A 44 -28.71 18.97 26.11
N PRO A 45 -28.70 18.34 27.30
CA PRO A 45 -28.55 16.90 27.42
C PRO A 45 -29.65 16.18 26.64
N SER A 46 -29.28 15.23 25.80
CA SER A 46 -30.25 14.38 25.12
C SER A 46 -30.66 13.19 25.99
N ILE A 47 -31.88 12.66 25.77
CA ILE A 47 -32.30 11.41 26.40
C ILE A 47 -31.62 10.27 25.63
N ASP A 48 -30.93 9.40 26.36
CA ASP A 48 -30.13 8.30 25.83
C ASP A 48 -31.02 7.32 25.03
N GLU A 49 -31.04 7.49 23.71
CA GLU A 49 -31.62 6.52 22.78
C GLU A 49 -30.51 5.60 22.27
N THR A 50 -30.80 4.30 22.26
CA THR A 50 -29.93 3.31 21.61
C THR A 50 -29.78 3.66 20.14
N ASP A 51 -28.53 3.84 19.71
CA ASP A 51 -28.18 4.18 18.34
C ASP A 51 -27.14 3.21 17.79
N ASP A 52 -27.46 2.64 16.64
CA ASP A 52 -26.66 1.66 15.92
C ASP A 52 -25.61 2.31 15.00
N ARG A 53 -25.58 3.65 14.90
CA ARG A 53 -24.57 4.39 14.13
C ARG A 53 -23.17 4.17 14.67
N GLU A 54 -22.22 3.98 13.75
CA GLU A 54 -20.80 3.91 14.07
C GLU A 54 -20.16 5.31 14.05
N ILE A 55 -18.95 5.42 14.59
CA ILE A 55 -18.19 6.69 14.64
C ILE A 55 -18.18 7.43 13.29
N PRO A 56 -17.94 6.79 12.12
CA PRO A 56 -17.96 7.48 10.84
C PRO A 56 -19.32 8.11 10.49
N ASP A 57 -20.43 7.46 10.87
CA ASP A 57 -21.79 7.97 10.61
C ASP A 57 -22.10 9.20 11.47
N LEU A 58 -21.67 9.18 12.72
CA LEU A 58 -21.81 10.30 13.64
C LEU A 58 -20.97 11.50 13.16
N LEU A 59 -19.72 11.26 12.73
CA LEU A 59 -18.87 12.29 12.14
C LEU A 59 -19.48 12.90 10.87
N GLU A 60 -20.03 12.08 9.98
CA GLU A 60 -20.74 12.57 8.79
C GLU A 60 -21.90 13.50 9.18
N ALA A 61 -22.69 13.13 10.18
CA ALA A 61 -23.81 13.95 10.64
C ALA A 61 -23.35 15.28 11.28
N LEU A 62 -22.27 15.27 12.08
CA LEU A 62 -21.68 16.51 12.64
C LEU A 62 -21.13 17.43 11.54
N VAL A 63 -20.49 16.86 10.52
CA VAL A 63 -19.98 17.61 9.37
C VAL A 63 -21.12 18.19 8.54
N THR A 64 -22.19 17.43 8.30
CA THR A 64 -23.39 17.93 7.61
C THR A 64 -24.03 19.09 8.35
N TYR A 65 -24.14 19.01 9.69
CA TYR A 65 -24.59 20.13 10.50
C TYR A 65 -23.70 21.36 10.30
N ALA A 66 -22.37 21.19 10.37
CA ALA A 66 -21.42 22.30 10.23
C ALA A 66 -21.49 22.98 8.85
N VAL A 67 -21.79 22.23 7.78
CA VAL A 67 -22.03 22.81 6.45
C VAL A 67 -23.34 23.60 6.43
N ASN A 68 -24.43 23.03 6.96
CA ASN A 68 -25.76 23.65 6.94
C ASN A 68 -25.81 24.95 7.76
N GLU A 69 -25.10 25.00 8.88
CA GLU A 69 -25.00 26.18 9.75
C GLU A 69 -23.84 27.12 9.37
N HIS A 70 -23.20 26.88 8.22
CA HIS A 70 -22.11 27.70 7.69
C HIS A 70 -20.89 27.84 8.64
N VAL A 71 -20.65 26.83 9.47
CA VAL A 71 -19.43 26.71 10.30
C VAL A 71 -18.22 26.38 9.41
N ILE A 72 -18.44 25.59 8.36
CA ILE A 72 -17.46 25.27 7.31
C ILE A 72 -18.10 25.38 5.92
N GLU A 73 -17.28 25.44 4.87
CA GLU A 73 -17.78 25.41 3.51
C GLU A 73 -18.07 23.97 3.03
N ASP A 74 -18.96 23.84 2.06
CA ASP A 74 -19.36 22.56 1.46
C ASP A 74 -18.30 22.05 0.45
N VAL A 75 -17.06 21.85 0.91
CA VAL A 75 -15.95 21.34 0.10
C VAL A 75 -15.23 20.19 0.81
N LEU A 76 -14.66 19.27 0.02
CA LEU A 76 -14.06 18.04 0.58
C LEU A 76 -12.99 18.32 1.64
N ASP A 77 -12.07 19.24 1.38
CA ASP A 77 -10.96 19.53 2.30
C ASP A 77 -11.46 20.03 3.66
N ASP A 78 -12.43 20.96 3.68
CA ASP A 78 -12.97 21.53 4.94
C ASP A 78 -13.73 20.49 5.77
N LYS A 79 -14.48 19.60 5.09
CA LYS A 79 -15.16 18.47 5.72
C LYS A 79 -14.17 17.52 6.37
N GLU A 80 -13.08 17.17 5.67
CA GLU A 80 -12.03 16.30 6.21
C GLU A 80 -11.24 16.98 7.35
N ILE A 81 -10.97 18.28 7.25
CA ILE A 81 -10.34 19.07 8.32
C ILE A 81 -11.20 19.03 9.59
N LEU A 82 -12.50 19.31 9.50
CA LEU A 82 -13.38 19.29 10.67
C LEU A 82 -13.49 17.88 11.26
N SER A 83 -13.74 16.87 10.42
CA SER A 83 -13.87 15.47 10.84
C SER A 83 -12.64 14.98 11.62
N THR A 84 -11.43 15.24 11.10
CA THR A 84 -10.18 14.83 11.77
C THR A 84 -9.91 15.65 13.05
N LYS A 85 -10.30 16.94 13.10
CA LYS A 85 -10.19 17.76 14.32
C LYS A 85 -11.10 17.22 15.43
N ILE A 86 -12.34 16.86 15.11
CA ILE A 86 -13.27 16.23 16.05
C ILE A 86 -12.66 14.94 16.59
N MET A 87 -12.17 14.05 15.71
CA MET A 87 -11.54 12.80 16.16
C MET A 87 -10.24 13.00 16.96
N ASN A 88 -9.51 14.08 16.73
CA ASN A 88 -8.32 14.39 17.51
C ASN A 88 -8.64 14.67 19.00
N CYS A 89 -9.85 15.14 19.33
CA CYS A 89 -10.29 15.30 20.71
C CYS A 89 -10.31 13.98 21.49
N PHE A 90 -10.46 12.86 20.79
CA PHE A 90 -10.50 11.51 21.37
C PHE A 90 -9.12 10.84 21.45
N LEU A 91 -8.04 11.51 21.05
CA LEU A 91 -6.73 10.89 20.96
C LEU A 91 -5.73 11.55 21.90
N ALA A 92 -5.06 10.72 22.69
CA ALA A 92 -3.93 11.16 23.49
C ALA A 92 -2.78 11.71 22.62
N LYS A 93 -1.88 12.47 23.26
CA LYS A 93 -0.69 13.02 22.61
C LYS A 93 0.26 11.91 22.13
N PRO A 94 1.07 12.15 21.09
CA PRO A 94 1.99 11.15 20.54
C PRO A 94 2.88 10.45 21.58
N SER A 95 3.37 11.18 22.59
CA SER A 95 4.20 10.62 23.66
C SER A 95 3.48 9.59 24.54
N VAL A 96 2.17 9.75 24.75
CA VAL A 96 1.35 8.80 25.50
C VAL A 96 1.10 7.55 24.66
N ILE A 97 0.78 7.72 23.38
CA ILE A 97 0.55 6.62 22.43
C ILE A 97 1.81 5.76 22.28
N ASN A 98 2.98 6.37 22.11
CA ASN A 98 4.25 5.66 22.02
C ASN A 98 4.59 4.91 23.31
N ARG A 99 4.36 5.53 24.48
CA ARG A 99 4.58 4.84 25.76
C ARG A 99 3.69 3.62 25.92
N GLU A 100 2.40 3.74 25.62
CA GLU A 100 1.45 2.62 25.66
C GLU A 100 1.84 1.51 24.67
N PHE A 101 2.26 1.88 23.46
CA PHE A 101 2.74 0.92 22.47
C PHE A 101 3.91 0.09 23.01
N TYR A 102 4.94 0.74 23.56
CA TYR A 102 6.12 0.05 24.09
C TYR A 102 5.86 -0.70 25.40
N GLN A 103 4.89 -0.27 26.21
CA GLN A 103 4.41 -1.05 27.36
C GLN A 103 3.78 -2.37 26.91
N ARG A 104 2.99 -2.36 25.82
CA ARG A 104 2.43 -3.58 25.23
C ARG A 104 3.49 -4.42 24.51
N TYR A 105 4.46 -3.76 23.87
CA TYR A 105 5.58 -4.43 23.21
C TYR A 105 6.38 -5.30 24.17
N ALA A 106 6.53 -4.87 25.44
CA ALA A 106 7.16 -5.67 26.49
C ALA A 106 6.43 -6.98 26.80
N THR A 107 5.14 -7.10 26.43
CA THR A 107 4.40 -8.37 26.48
C THR A 107 4.62 -9.17 25.20
N SER A 108 4.40 -8.55 24.04
CA SER A 108 4.77 -9.10 22.73
C SER A 108 4.73 -8.01 21.64
N PRO A 109 5.51 -8.15 20.55
CA PRO A 109 5.38 -7.28 19.38
C PRO A 109 3.95 -7.22 18.83
N GLN A 110 3.24 -8.35 18.83
CA GLN A 110 1.86 -8.48 18.36
C GLN A 110 0.90 -7.65 19.19
N ALA A 111 1.01 -7.70 20.53
CA ALA A 111 0.15 -6.93 21.43
C ALA A 111 0.29 -5.41 21.20
N ALA A 112 1.48 -4.94 20.84
CA ALA A 112 1.72 -3.53 20.51
C ALA A 112 1.05 -3.14 19.20
N THR A 113 1.26 -3.93 18.14
CA THR A 113 0.66 -3.66 16.82
C THR A 113 -0.86 -3.83 16.82
N ASP A 114 -1.40 -4.81 17.54
CA ASP A 114 -2.85 -5.02 17.68
C ASP A 114 -3.53 -3.82 18.34
N TYR A 115 -2.91 -3.27 19.39
CA TYR A 115 -3.37 -2.03 20.03
C TYR A 115 -3.35 -0.85 19.05
N PHE A 116 -2.22 -0.63 18.37
CA PHE A 116 -2.08 0.52 17.48
C PHE A 116 -2.98 0.44 16.26
N TYR A 117 -3.19 -0.77 15.72
CA TYR A 117 -4.10 -1.02 14.60
C TYR A 117 -5.55 -0.81 15.03
N LYS A 118 -5.94 -1.29 16.22
CA LYS A 118 -7.26 -1.02 16.79
C LYS A 118 -7.50 0.48 16.98
N LEU A 119 -6.55 1.19 17.62
CA LEU A 119 -6.61 2.64 17.79
C LEU A 119 -6.78 3.36 16.44
N SER A 120 -6.03 2.95 15.42
CA SER A 120 -6.07 3.57 14.09
C SER A 120 -7.39 3.33 13.35
N LYS A 121 -8.08 2.21 13.60
CA LYS A 121 -9.44 1.95 13.09
C LYS A 121 -10.49 2.74 13.86
N ASP A 122 -10.44 2.68 15.19
CA ASP A 122 -11.44 3.29 16.06
C ASP A 122 -11.39 4.83 15.99
N SER A 123 -10.22 5.41 15.76
CA SER A 123 -10.06 6.86 15.55
C SER A 123 -10.52 7.35 14.17
N ASN A 124 -11.03 6.44 13.33
CA ASN A 124 -11.39 6.66 11.93
C ASN A 124 -10.22 7.21 11.09
N TYR A 125 -8.97 6.97 11.50
CA TYR A 125 -7.80 7.26 10.68
C TYR A 125 -7.69 6.26 9.51
N ILE A 126 -7.86 4.97 9.81
CA ILE A 126 -8.12 3.94 8.79
C ILE A 126 -9.62 3.98 8.49
N GLN A 127 -9.97 4.40 7.28
CA GLN A 127 -11.35 4.71 6.91
C GLN A 127 -12.11 3.43 6.52
N MET A 128 -12.37 2.56 7.49
CA MET A 128 -12.96 1.23 7.27
C MET A 128 -14.28 1.28 6.50
N LYS A 129 -15.13 2.29 6.74
CA LYS A 129 -16.38 2.49 5.99
C LYS A 129 -16.14 2.77 4.49
N ARG A 130 -15.06 3.48 4.13
CA ARG A 130 -14.68 3.70 2.73
C ARG A 130 -14.04 2.44 2.14
N ILE A 131 -13.19 1.75 2.90
CA ILE A 131 -12.52 0.50 2.48
C ILE A 131 -13.54 -0.61 2.21
N ALA A 132 -14.63 -0.69 2.97
CA ALA A 132 -15.69 -1.68 2.76
C ALA A 132 -16.38 -1.57 1.38
N LYS A 133 -16.18 -0.46 0.65
CA LYS A 133 -16.68 -0.30 -0.72
C LYS A 133 -15.77 -0.97 -1.75
N ASN A 134 -14.50 -1.20 -1.43
CA ASN A 134 -13.55 -1.79 -2.35
C ASN A 134 -14.01 -3.19 -2.78
N ILE A 135 -13.71 -3.54 -4.03
CA ILE A 135 -13.90 -4.90 -4.53
C ILE A 135 -12.62 -5.65 -4.21
N HIS A 136 -12.75 -6.85 -3.62
CA HIS A 136 -11.65 -7.74 -3.29
C HIS A 136 -12.04 -9.18 -3.59
N TYR A 137 -11.20 -9.90 -4.32
CA TYR A 137 -11.35 -11.34 -4.52
C TYR A 137 -9.99 -11.96 -4.89
N LYS A 138 -9.91 -13.28 -4.84
CA LYS A 138 -8.76 -14.05 -5.29
C LYS A 138 -9.05 -14.75 -6.60
N THR A 139 -8.00 -15.02 -7.37
CA THR A 139 -8.07 -15.72 -8.65
C THR A 139 -6.89 -16.67 -8.77
N ASP A 140 -7.14 -17.86 -9.30
CA ASP A 140 -6.09 -18.85 -9.51
C ASP A 140 -5.21 -18.43 -10.70
N SER A 141 -3.91 -18.69 -10.57
CA SER A 141 -2.93 -18.51 -11.64
C SER A 141 -1.90 -19.65 -11.61
N PRO A 142 -1.10 -19.82 -12.68
CA PRO A 142 0.03 -20.75 -12.66
C PRO A 142 1.04 -20.50 -11.53
N TYR A 143 1.03 -19.32 -10.92
CA TYR A 143 1.96 -18.88 -9.88
C TYR A 143 1.33 -18.88 -8.47
N GLY A 144 0.09 -19.38 -8.32
CA GLY A 144 -0.68 -19.37 -7.07
C GLY A 144 -1.87 -18.40 -7.10
N GLU A 145 -2.56 -18.25 -5.97
CA GLU A 145 -3.74 -17.37 -5.85
C GLU A 145 -3.34 -15.89 -5.83
N LEU A 146 -3.64 -15.16 -6.90
CA LEU A 146 -3.44 -13.71 -6.95
C LEU A 146 -4.58 -12.98 -6.25
N ASP A 147 -4.27 -11.92 -5.52
CA ASP A 147 -5.28 -11.04 -4.94
C ASP A 147 -5.62 -9.93 -5.95
N ILE A 148 -6.91 -9.67 -6.17
CA ILE A 148 -7.39 -8.58 -7.01
C ILE A 148 -8.15 -7.57 -6.16
N THR A 149 -7.79 -6.29 -6.25
CA THR A 149 -8.58 -5.21 -5.65
C THR A 149 -8.86 -4.06 -6.62
N ILE A 150 -10.10 -3.57 -6.61
CA ILE A 150 -10.46 -2.29 -7.23
C ILE A 150 -10.66 -1.29 -6.10
N ASN A 151 -9.80 -0.27 -6.04
CA ASN A 151 -9.82 0.71 -4.96
C ASN A 151 -10.92 1.75 -5.19
N LEU A 152 -11.98 1.70 -4.38
CA LEU A 152 -13.10 2.64 -4.36
C LEU A 152 -13.12 3.53 -3.11
N SER A 153 -12.11 3.38 -2.25
CA SER A 153 -12.05 4.03 -0.94
C SER A 153 -11.48 5.45 -0.98
N LYS A 154 -10.70 5.78 -2.02
CA LYS A 154 -10.10 7.09 -2.18
C LYS A 154 -11.14 8.09 -2.73
N PRO A 155 -11.36 9.23 -2.08
CA PRO A 155 -12.32 10.22 -2.56
C PRO A 155 -11.86 10.88 -3.87
N GLU A 156 -12.81 11.13 -4.76
CA GLU A 156 -12.61 11.98 -5.94
C GLU A 156 -12.64 13.45 -5.55
N LYS A 157 -11.82 14.27 -6.21
CA LYS A 157 -11.79 15.71 -5.97
C LYS A 157 -12.86 16.41 -6.81
N ASP A 158 -13.59 17.32 -6.19
CA ASP A 158 -14.61 18.12 -6.89
C ASP A 158 -13.98 19.29 -7.69
N PRO A 159 -14.72 19.89 -8.66
CA PRO A 159 -14.20 21.00 -9.47
C PRO A 159 -13.80 22.24 -8.68
N GLU A 160 -14.48 22.54 -7.57
CA GLU A 160 -14.22 23.72 -6.75
C GLU A 160 -12.94 23.55 -5.94
N GLN A 161 -12.68 22.36 -5.40
CA GLN A 161 -11.42 21.97 -4.78
C GLN A 161 -10.26 22.08 -5.77
N ILE A 162 -10.41 21.55 -6.99
CA ILE A 162 -9.38 21.64 -8.05
C ILE A 162 -9.06 23.11 -8.37
N LYS A 163 -10.09 23.97 -8.44
CA LYS A 163 -9.93 25.41 -8.69
C LYS A 163 -9.15 26.09 -7.56
N ARG A 164 -9.47 25.80 -6.30
CA ARG A 164 -8.76 26.35 -5.13
C ARG A 164 -7.32 25.88 -5.05
N GLU A 165 -7.07 24.59 -5.28
CA GLU A 165 -5.71 24.03 -5.34
C GLU A 165 -4.84 24.74 -6.38
N ARG A 166 -5.39 25.00 -7.58
CA ARG A 166 -4.68 25.74 -8.63
C ARG A 166 -4.34 27.18 -8.23
N ALA A 167 -5.23 27.85 -7.50
CA ALA A 167 -5.00 29.21 -7.02
C ALA A 167 -3.91 29.31 -5.94
N LEU A 168 -3.71 28.23 -5.15
CA LEU A 168 -2.83 28.22 -3.97
C LEU A 168 -1.40 27.69 -4.22
N LYS A 169 -1.07 27.25 -5.45
CA LYS A 169 0.17 26.53 -5.77
C LYS A 169 1.50 27.24 -5.43
N ASN A 170 1.50 28.52 -5.05
CA ASN A 170 2.72 29.34 -5.01
C ASN A 170 3.24 29.76 -3.62
N GLN A 171 2.72 29.26 -2.48
CA GLN A 171 3.11 29.87 -1.18
C GLN A 171 3.39 28.96 0.03
N ILE A 172 3.28 27.63 -0.04
CA ILE A 172 3.35 26.81 1.20
C ILE A 172 4.15 25.52 1.02
N SER A 173 5.21 25.37 1.83
CA SER A 173 6.22 24.30 1.79
C SER A 173 6.17 23.31 2.97
N TYR A 174 5.18 23.42 3.85
CA TYR A 174 5.04 22.59 5.05
C TYR A 174 3.67 21.88 5.10
N PRO A 175 3.61 20.57 5.45
CA PRO A 175 4.72 19.61 5.44
C PRO A 175 5.37 19.47 4.05
N LYS A 176 6.63 19.02 3.98
CA LYS A 176 7.36 18.93 2.70
C LYS A 176 6.76 17.89 1.75
N CYS A 177 6.22 16.80 2.28
CA CYS A 177 5.48 15.79 1.53
C CYS A 177 4.45 15.08 2.42
N LEU A 178 3.74 14.11 1.84
CA LEU A 178 2.68 13.34 2.51
C LEU A 178 3.19 12.32 3.53
N LEU A 179 4.51 12.02 3.53
CA LEU A 179 5.14 11.05 4.44
C LEU A 179 5.96 11.72 5.55
N CYS A 180 6.19 13.03 5.47
CA CYS A 180 6.89 13.77 6.53
C CYS A 180 6.25 13.53 7.90
N ARG A 181 7.07 13.30 8.94
CA ARG A 181 6.59 13.14 10.33
C ARG A 181 5.75 14.34 10.79
N GLU A 182 6.03 15.50 10.20
CA GLU A 182 5.29 16.77 10.38
C GLU A 182 3.79 16.66 10.06
N ASN A 183 3.36 15.59 9.39
CA ASN A 183 1.95 15.28 9.18
C ASN A 183 1.25 14.76 10.45
N GLU A 184 1.97 14.27 11.48
CA GLU A 184 1.34 13.85 12.74
C GLU A 184 0.65 15.04 13.41
N GLY A 185 -0.68 14.98 13.52
CA GLY A 185 -1.48 16.07 14.07
C GLY A 185 -1.63 17.28 13.15
N TYR A 186 -1.23 17.20 11.88
CA TYR A 186 -1.34 18.34 10.96
C TYR A 186 -2.80 18.62 10.62
N ILE A 187 -3.21 19.88 10.77
CA ILE A 187 -4.61 20.30 10.59
C ILE A 187 -5.12 20.05 9.17
N GLY A 188 -4.25 20.07 8.16
CA GLY A 188 -4.63 20.02 6.75
C GLY A 188 -4.81 21.41 6.15
N ARG A 189 -4.86 21.45 4.82
CA ARG A 189 -5.16 22.65 4.02
C ARG A 189 -5.61 22.20 2.64
N THR A 190 -6.15 23.13 1.86
CA THR A 190 -6.44 22.82 0.46
C THR A 190 -5.21 22.28 -0.27
N GLY A 191 -5.37 21.09 -0.87
CA GLY A 191 -4.29 20.38 -1.56
C GLY A 191 -3.32 19.60 -0.67
N HIS A 192 -3.50 19.57 0.65
CA HIS A 192 -2.70 18.75 1.57
C HIS A 192 -3.60 18.12 2.66
N PRO A 193 -3.70 16.78 2.74
CA PRO A 193 -4.68 16.09 3.58
C PRO A 193 -4.66 16.50 5.06
N ALA A 194 -5.84 16.51 5.68
CA ALA A 194 -5.97 16.66 7.11
C ALA A 194 -5.53 15.39 7.85
N ARG A 195 -4.71 15.56 8.89
CA ARG A 195 -4.06 14.49 9.66
C ARG A 195 -4.09 14.79 11.17
N SER A 196 -5.07 15.57 11.64
CA SER A 196 -5.19 15.96 13.04
C SER A 196 -5.25 14.74 13.98
N ASN A 197 -6.00 13.70 13.59
CA ASN A 197 -6.13 12.44 14.32
C ASN A 197 -5.08 11.38 13.95
N HIS A 198 -4.07 11.74 13.14
CA HIS A 198 -3.00 10.82 12.79
C HIS A 198 -2.01 10.68 13.96
N ARG A 199 -1.54 9.45 14.20
CA ARG A 199 -0.48 9.12 15.15
C ARG A 199 0.52 8.21 14.47
N VAL A 200 1.79 8.31 14.86
CA VAL A 200 2.87 7.44 14.41
C VAL A 200 3.62 6.83 15.60
N ILE A 201 4.23 5.68 15.40
CA ILE A 201 5.07 5.01 16.39
C ILE A 201 6.53 5.17 16.02
N GLU A 202 7.34 5.71 16.92
CA GLU A 202 8.79 5.76 16.77
C GLU A 202 9.36 4.34 16.81
N VAL A 203 10.16 3.97 15.80
CA VAL A 203 10.84 2.68 15.67
C VAL A 203 12.33 2.95 15.46
N PRO A 204 13.18 2.77 16.49
CA PRO A 204 14.62 2.89 16.34
C PRO A 204 15.18 1.73 15.52
N LEU A 205 15.87 2.00 14.41
CA LEU A 205 16.48 0.99 13.53
C LEU A 205 17.88 1.43 13.15
N GLU A 206 18.89 0.59 13.40
CA GLU A 206 20.27 0.80 12.93
C GLU A 206 20.83 2.21 13.26
N GLY A 207 20.54 2.70 14.47
CA GLY A 207 20.97 4.03 14.93
C GLY A 207 20.13 5.21 14.44
N GLU A 208 19.10 4.96 13.63
CA GLU A 208 18.17 5.95 13.09
C GLU A 208 16.79 5.87 13.77
N THR A 209 16.03 6.96 13.70
CA THR A 209 14.61 6.97 14.10
C THR A 209 13.73 6.90 12.86
N TRP A 210 12.88 5.88 12.82
CA TRP A 210 11.84 5.67 11.82
C TRP A 210 10.47 5.78 12.46
N PHE A 211 9.43 5.96 11.65
CA PHE A 211 8.05 6.09 12.13
C PHE A 211 7.15 5.08 11.44
N LEU A 212 6.50 4.23 12.22
CA LEU A 212 5.50 3.27 11.75
C LEU A 212 4.11 3.91 11.76
N GLN A 213 3.40 3.79 10.65
CA GLN A 213 1.99 4.14 10.50
C GLN A 213 1.24 3.09 9.68
N TYR A 214 -0.08 3.07 9.78
CA TYR A 214 -0.92 2.33 8.83
C TYR A 214 -1.30 3.19 7.63
N SER A 215 -1.59 2.56 6.49
CA SER A 215 -2.25 3.25 5.38
C SER A 215 -3.69 3.62 5.78
N PRO A 216 -4.16 4.86 5.54
CA PRO A 216 -5.57 5.21 5.79
C PRO A 216 -6.55 4.48 4.85
N TYR A 217 -6.03 3.98 3.72
CA TYR A 217 -6.74 3.25 2.66
C TYR A 217 -6.02 1.91 2.45
N VAL A 218 -6.11 1.02 3.44
CA VAL A 218 -5.39 -0.27 3.40
C VAL A 218 -5.84 -1.13 2.23
N TYR A 219 -4.91 -1.86 1.62
CA TYR A 219 -5.21 -2.84 0.57
C TYR A 219 -5.26 -4.28 1.08
N TYR A 220 -4.65 -4.54 2.23
CA TYR A 220 -4.58 -5.84 2.91
C TYR A 220 -4.51 -5.62 4.42
N ASN A 221 -4.64 -6.71 5.19
CA ASN A 221 -4.64 -6.64 6.65
C ASN A 221 -3.35 -5.97 7.18
N GLU A 222 -3.53 -4.96 8.02
CA GLU A 222 -2.44 -4.21 8.66
C GLU A 222 -1.41 -3.61 7.67
N HIS A 223 -1.84 -3.22 6.45
CA HIS A 223 -1.00 -2.49 5.49
C HIS A 223 -0.38 -1.24 6.14
N SER A 224 0.93 -1.29 6.32
CA SER A 224 1.73 -0.35 7.08
C SER A 224 2.84 0.27 6.24
N ILE A 225 3.28 1.44 6.68
CA ILE A 225 4.32 2.25 6.09
C ILE A 225 5.30 2.59 7.23
N LEU A 226 6.59 2.35 6.99
CA LEU A 226 7.67 2.73 7.88
C LEU A 226 8.48 3.83 7.21
N LEU A 227 8.46 5.05 7.72
CA LEU A 227 9.06 6.22 7.06
C LEU A 227 10.25 6.77 7.85
N ALA A 228 11.28 7.22 7.14
CA ALA A 228 12.44 7.82 7.78
C ALA A 228 12.06 9.14 8.45
N SER A 229 12.64 9.45 9.62
CA SER A 229 12.44 10.77 10.23
C SER A 229 12.97 11.91 9.35
N GLU A 230 14.04 11.66 8.60
CA GLU A 230 14.64 12.64 7.71
C GLU A 230 13.96 12.58 6.33
N HIS A 231 13.62 13.74 5.77
CA HIS A 231 13.14 13.83 4.39
C HIS A 231 14.31 13.71 3.43
N ARG A 232 14.60 12.48 3.00
CA ARG A 232 15.65 12.16 2.02
C ARG A 232 15.11 11.24 0.92
N PRO A 233 15.62 11.30 -0.31
CA PRO A 233 15.22 10.37 -1.36
C PRO A 233 15.50 8.91 -0.98
N MET A 234 14.62 8.03 -1.43
CA MET A 234 14.80 6.58 -1.29
C MET A 234 16.04 6.12 -2.05
N LYS A 235 16.78 5.17 -1.45
CA LYS A 235 17.90 4.46 -2.09
C LYS A 235 17.93 3.02 -1.64
N ILE A 236 18.28 2.10 -2.55
CA ILE A 236 18.53 0.71 -2.22
C ILE A 236 20.04 0.52 -1.99
N THR A 237 20.42 0.13 -0.78
CA THR A 237 21.82 -0.03 -0.36
C THR A 237 21.91 -1.16 0.65
N GLN A 238 23.12 -1.53 1.07
CA GLN A 238 23.30 -2.44 2.21
C GLN A 238 22.47 -2.01 3.43
N SER A 239 22.45 -0.70 3.75
CA SER A 239 21.67 -0.19 4.88
C SER A 239 20.15 -0.35 4.71
N THR A 240 19.66 -0.55 3.49
CA THR A 240 18.28 -0.96 3.27
C THR A 240 18.05 -2.36 3.84
N PHE A 241 18.92 -3.32 3.57
CA PHE A 241 18.81 -4.68 4.11
C PHE A 241 18.99 -4.70 5.63
N GLU A 242 19.92 -3.92 6.17
CA GLU A 242 20.10 -3.75 7.63
C GLU A 242 18.80 -3.28 8.30
N ARG A 243 18.17 -2.22 7.75
CA ARG A 243 16.91 -1.68 8.30
C ARG A 243 15.72 -2.64 8.13
N LEU A 244 15.58 -3.28 6.97
CA LEU A 244 14.49 -4.23 6.71
C LEU A 244 14.58 -5.45 7.65
N THR A 245 15.78 -6.04 7.78
CA THR A 245 16.01 -7.18 8.69
C THR A 245 15.83 -6.77 10.15
N ALA A 246 16.30 -5.59 10.57
CA ALA A 246 16.07 -5.07 11.92
C ALA A 246 14.59 -4.84 12.24
N PHE A 247 13.80 -4.43 11.24
CA PHE A 247 12.36 -4.27 11.44
C PHE A 247 11.66 -5.61 11.64
N VAL A 248 11.90 -6.60 10.77
CA VAL A 248 11.22 -7.91 10.88
C VAL A 248 11.72 -8.70 12.09
N GLU A 249 12.95 -8.46 12.57
CA GLU A 249 13.44 -8.96 13.85
C GLU A 249 12.63 -8.40 15.03
N LYS A 250 12.27 -7.10 15.00
CA LYS A 250 11.43 -6.47 16.03
C LYS A 250 9.95 -6.87 15.91
N PHE A 251 9.45 -7.09 14.71
CA PHE A 251 8.06 -7.42 14.41
C PHE A 251 7.98 -8.67 13.51
N PRO A 252 8.26 -9.87 14.06
CA PRO A 252 8.44 -11.10 13.29
C PRO A 252 7.18 -11.60 12.58
N HIS A 253 6.00 -11.13 13.00
CA HIS A 253 4.72 -11.41 12.34
C HIS A 253 4.44 -10.54 11.11
N TYR A 254 5.30 -9.56 10.82
CA TYR A 254 5.17 -8.68 9.65
C TYR A 254 6.24 -9.01 8.62
N PHE A 255 5.92 -8.77 7.35
CA PHE A 255 6.94 -8.53 6.33
C PHE A 255 7.20 -7.02 6.22
N MET A 256 8.34 -6.65 5.66
CA MET A 256 8.65 -5.27 5.29
C MET A 256 9.50 -5.24 4.03
N GLY A 257 9.16 -4.37 3.08
CA GLY A 257 9.89 -4.24 1.83
C GLY A 257 9.98 -2.81 1.32
N SER A 258 10.85 -2.60 0.34
CA SER A 258 11.03 -1.32 -0.32
C SER A 258 10.61 -1.41 -1.78
N ASN A 259 10.00 -0.35 -2.30
CA ASN A 259 9.98 -0.18 -3.76
C ASN A 259 11.40 -0.01 -4.30
N ALA A 260 11.59 -0.24 -5.59
CA ALA A 260 12.83 0.11 -6.27
C ALA A 260 13.08 1.62 -6.25
N ASP A 261 14.35 2.03 -6.18
CA ASP A 261 14.80 3.42 -6.10
C ASP A 261 14.97 4.12 -7.47
N LEU A 262 14.76 3.37 -8.57
CA LEU A 262 14.78 3.90 -9.92
C LEU A 262 13.37 4.24 -10.43
N PRO A 263 13.22 5.27 -11.29
CA PRO A 263 11.93 5.59 -11.90
C PRO A 263 11.41 4.43 -12.76
N ILE A 264 10.12 4.46 -13.13
CA ILE A 264 9.39 3.43 -13.93
C ILE A 264 9.16 2.10 -13.18
N VAL A 265 10.16 1.57 -12.49
CA VAL A 265 10.08 0.26 -11.80
C VAL A 265 9.77 0.36 -10.30
N GLY A 266 9.53 1.57 -9.80
CA GLY A 266 9.29 1.87 -8.39
C GLY A 266 7.92 2.49 -8.09
N GLY A 267 7.68 2.69 -6.79
CA GLY A 267 6.45 3.29 -6.26
C GLY A 267 6.35 4.80 -6.52
N SER A 268 5.19 5.37 -6.17
CA SER A 268 4.83 6.75 -6.53
C SER A 268 5.54 7.87 -5.76
N ILE A 269 6.25 7.56 -4.67
CA ILE A 269 6.92 8.55 -3.80
C ILE A 269 8.39 8.18 -3.62
N LEU A 270 9.28 8.69 -4.48
CA LEU A 270 10.73 8.45 -4.37
C LEU A 270 11.46 9.55 -3.56
N SER A 271 10.79 10.66 -3.25
CA SER A 271 11.39 11.82 -2.59
C SER A 271 11.58 11.66 -1.07
N HIS A 272 10.92 10.67 -0.46
CA HIS A 272 11.04 10.37 0.96
C HIS A 272 11.22 8.86 1.16
N ASP A 273 12.33 8.48 1.77
CA ASP A 273 12.72 7.12 2.13
C ASP A 273 11.70 6.47 3.07
N HIS A 274 11.07 5.39 2.60
CA HIS A 274 10.02 4.68 3.33
C HIS A 274 9.91 3.23 2.87
N TYR A 275 9.46 2.35 3.75
CA TYR A 275 9.20 0.95 3.47
C TYR A 275 7.70 0.67 3.65
N GLN A 276 7.23 -0.41 3.03
CA GLN A 276 5.85 -0.87 3.09
C GLN A 276 5.81 -2.32 3.56
N GLY A 277 4.85 -2.64 4.43
CA GLY A 277 4.79 -3.95 5.07
C GLY A 277 3.45 -4.19 5.74
N GLY A 278 3.38 -5.24 6.56
CA GLY A 278 2.20 -5.53 7.37
C GLY A 278 2.04 -7.02 7.67
N ARG A 279 0.90 -7.36 8.28
CA ARG A 279 0.55 -8.74 8.64
C ARG A 279 -0.28 -9.41 7.55
N TYR A 280 0.39 -9.84 6.49
CA TYR A 280 -0.25 -10.51 5.36
C TYR A 280 0.72 -11.44 4.64
N THR A 281 0.19 -12.51 4.04
CA THR A 281 0.95 -13.49 3.26
C THR A 281 0.45 -13.46 1.82
N PHE A 282 1.28 -12.94 0.92
CA PHE A 282 0.97 -12.88 -0.51
C PHE A 282 1.37 -14.16 -1.25
N ALA A 283 0.84 -14.35 -2.46
CA ALA A 283 1.16 -15.49 -3.34
C ALA A 283 2.67 -15.75 -3.49
N MET A 284 3.46 -14.71 -3.78
CA MET A 284 4.93 -14.81 -3.94
C MET A 284 5.63 -15.38 -2.69
N THR A 285 5.08 -15.13 -1.50
CA THR A 285 5.65 -15.64 -0.24
C THR A 285 5.62 -17.17 -0.22
N ASN A 286 4.58 -17.77 -0.78
CA ASN A 286 4.37 -19.21 -0.81
C ASN A 286 4.88 -19.87 -2.10
N ALA A 287 5.41 -19.10 -3.05
CA ALA A 287 5.99 -19.62 -4.28
C ALA A 287 7.09 -20.63 -3.97
N ALA A 288 7.03 -21.77 -4.66
CA ALA A 288 8.02 -22.84 -4.53
C ALA A 288 9.36 -22.42 -5.12
N ASP A 289 10.43 -23.12 -4.74
CA ASP A 289 11.74 -22.92 -5.34
C ASP A 289 11.73 -23.56 -6.74
N ALA A 290 12.01 -22.77 -7.78
CA ALA A 290 12.20 -23.26 -9.14
C ALA A 290 13.51 -24.05 -9.25
N PHE A 291 14.58 -23.51 -8.67
CA PHE A 291 15.83 -24.23 -8.42
C PHE A 291 16.67 -23.54 -7.34
N THR A 292 17.47 -24.32 -6.63
CA THR A 292 18.44 -23.85 -5.64
C THR A 292 19.84 -23.74 -6.26
N PHE A 293 20.68 -22.86 -5.72
CA PHE A 293 22.07 -22.73 -6.15
C PHE A 293 22.97 -22.32 -4.98
N PRO A 294 24.26 -22.70 -4.98
CA PRO A 294 25.19 -22.23 -3.96
C PRO A 294 25.56 -20.76 -4.18
N LEU A 295 25.88 -20.06 -3.10
CA LEU A 295 26.63 -18.81 -3.13
C LEU A 295 28.02 -19.07 -2.55
N VAL A 296 29.03 -19.22 -3.41
CA VAL A 296 30.40 -19.65 -2.99
C VAL A 296 30.98 -18.76 -1.89
N LYS A 297 30.72 -17.44 -1.94
CA LYS A 297 31.18 -16.48 -0.93
C LYS A 297 30.38 -16.55 0.39
N PHE A 298 29.18 -17.13 0.38
CA PHE A 298 28.24 -17.17 1.49
C PHE A 298 27.68 -18.59 1.68
N PRO A 299 28.51 -19.59 2.03
CA PRO A 299 28.11 -20.99 2.06
C PRO A 299 27.05 -21.33 3.12
N ALA A 300 26.78 -20.42 4.06
CA ALA A 300 25.76 -20.54 5.11
C ALA A 300 24.42 -19.88 4.75
N VAL A 301 24.29 -19.32 3.54
CA VAL A 301 23.06 -18.71 3.03
C VAL A 301 22.44 -19.64 2.00
N ASP A 302 21.21 -20.05 2.25
CA ASP A 302 20.42 -20.80 1.27
C ASP A 302 19.92 -19.82 0.20
N ALA A 303 20.18 -20.13 -1.07
CA ALA A 303 19.78 -19.31 -2.19
C ALA A 303 18.96 -20.11 -3.22
N SER A 304 17.88 -19.50 -3.70
CA SER A 304 17.00 -20.10 -4.71
C SER A 304 16.43 -19.04 -5.65
N VAL A 305 16.10 -19.47 -6.86
CA VAL A 305 15.13 -18.78 -7.71
C VAL A 305 13.77 -19.40 -7.43
N ILE A 306 12.73 -18.58 -7.28
CA ILE A 306 11.36 -19.06 -7.01
C ILE A 306 10.50 -19.11 -8.29
N GLU A 307 9.50 -19.99 -8.31
CA GLU A 307 8.47 -20.12 -9.35
C GLU A 307 7.53 -18.91 -9.32
N TRP A 308 7.97 -17.78 -9.90
CA TRP A 308 7.24 -16.52 -9.92
C TRP A 308 7.40 -15.82 -11.29
N PRO A 309 6.42 -15.06 -11.81
CA PRO A 309 6.49 -14.46 -13.15
C PRO A 309 7.53 -13.33 -13.25
N MET A 310 7.91 -12.76 -12.10
CA MET A 310 9.04 -11.83 -12.00
C MET A 310 10.30 -12.56 -11.55
N SER A 311 11.46 -12.05 -11.94
CA SER A 311 12.75 -12.65 -11.59
C SER A 311 13.12 -12.38 -10.14
N VAL A 312 12.97 -13.37 -9.27
CA VAL A 312 13.21 -13.25 -7.83
C VAL A 312 14.26 -14.23 -7.37
N VAL A 313 15.25 -13.71 -6.64
CA VAL A 313 16.19 -14.53 -5.86
C VAL A 313 15.79 -14.46 -4.39
N ARG A 314 15.56 -15.61 -3.78
CA ARG A 314 15.28 -15.74 -2.35
C ARG A 314 16.53 -16.18 -1.61
N LEU A 315 16.89 -15.44 -0.57
CA LEU A 315 17.98 -15.74 0.35
C LEU A 315 17.43 -16.05 1.73
N ARG A 316 17.93 -17.10 2.38
CA ARG A 316 17.57 -17.46 3.76
C ARG A 316 18.81 -17.72 4.62
N SER A 317 18.80 -17.23 5.85
CA SER A 317 19.79 -17.59 6.87
C SER A 317 19.28 -17.28 8.28
N GLU A 318 19.67 -18.08 9.27
CA GLU A 318 19.49 -17.75 10.68
C GLU A 318 20.45 -16.61 11.11
N ASN A 319 21.55 -16.39 10.38
CA ASN A 319 22.50 -15.32 10.65
C ASN A 319 22.13 -14.06 9.86
N LYS A 320 21.66 -13.04 10.59
CA LYS A 320 21.33 -11.70 10.06
C LYS A 320 22.45 -11.10 9.22
N LYS A 321 23.72 -11.23 9.65
CA LYS A 321 24.86 -10.63 8.96
C LYS A 321 25.11 -11.31 7.61
N ASP A 322 25.08 -12.63 7.57
CA ASP A 322 25.38 -13.40 6.37
C ASP A 322 24.33 -13.13 5.26
N VAL A 323 23.04 -13.06 5.62
CA VAL A 323 21.98 -12.74 4.64
C VAL A 323 22.07 -11.31 4.11
N ILE A 324 22.47 -10.35 4.96
CA ILE A 324 22.68 -8.94 4.54
C ILE A 324 23.86 -8.84 3.58
N GLU A 325 25.01 -9.45 3.91
CA GLU A 325 26.20 -9.41 3.06
C GLU A 325 25.96 -10.12 1.72
N ALA A 326 25.23 -11.24 1.71
CA ALA A 326 24.83 -11.93 0.49
C ALA A 326 23.89 -11.09 -0.38
N ALA A 327 22.90 -10.42 0.23
CA ALA A 327 21.99 -9.54 -0.49
C ALA A 327 22.70 -8.30 -1.07
N SER A 328 23.63 -7.70 -0.33
CA SER A 328 24.48 -6.61 -0.81
C SER A 328 25.35 -7.04 -1.98
N TYR A 329 26.01 -8.20 -1.86
CA TYR A 329 26.82 -8.73 -2.96
C TYR A 329 25.98 -8.96 -4.22
N LEU A 330 24.80 -9.58 -4.10
CA LEU A 330 23.89 -9.80 -5.22
C LEU A 330 23.43 -8.49 -5.87
N LEU A 331 23.06 -7.48 -5.07
CA LEU A 331 22.68 -6.16 -5.56
C LEU A 331 23.81 -5.52 -6.36
N ASP A 332 25.04 -5.57 -5.86
CA ASP A 332 26.20 -4.97 -6.55
C ASP A 332 26.49 -5.69 -7.86
N GLN A 333 26.46 -7.04 -7.88
CA GLN A 333 26.62 -7.80 -9.12
C GLN A 333 25.51 -7.51 -10.14
N TRP A 334 24.26 -7.41 -9.67
CA TRP A 334 23.12 -7.10 -10.52
C TRP A 334 23.21 -5.70 -11.14
N ARG A 335 23.64 -4.70 -10.36
CA ARG A 335 23.76 -3.31 -10.82
C ARG A 335 24.65 -3.13 -12.02
N ASP A 336 25.71 -3.94 -12.11
CA ASP A 336 26.68 -3.90 -13.22
C ASP A 336 26.42 -4.95 -14.30
N TYR A 337 25.43 -5.84 -14.10
CA TYR A 337 25.15 -6.94 -15.01
C TYR A 337 24.55 -6.47 -16.34
N ASN A 338 25.11 -6.99 -17.44
CA ASN A 338 24.62 -6.76 -18.79
C ASN A 338 24.37 -8.11 -19.46
N ASP A 339 23.21 -8.24 -20.10
CA ASP A 339 22.90 -9.36 -20.99
C ASP A 339 22.04 -8.84 -22.15
N PRO A 340 22.68 -8.30 -23.20
CA PRO A 340 21.98 -7.73 -24.34
C PRO A 340 21.06 -8.72 -25.07
N ALA A 341 21.32 -10.04 -24.97
CA ALA A 341 20.49 -11.06 -25.61
C ALA A 341 19.05 -11.03 -25.07
N VAL A 342 18.88 -10.71 -23.80
CA VAL A 342 17.56 -10.55 -23.15
C VAL A 342 17.22 -9.10 -22.81
N ASN A 343 17.82 -8.14 -23.55
CA ASN A 343 17.58 -6.70 -23.42
C ASN A 343 18.00 -6.05 -22.08
N ILE A 344 18.78 -6.76 -21.26
CA ILE A 344 19.28 -6.23 -19.99
C ILE A 344 20.56 -5.44 -20.25
N LEU A 345 20.51 -4.14 -19.98
CA LEU A 345 21.67 -3.27 -19.89
C LEU A 345 21.66 -2.57 -18.55
N ALA A 346 22.82 -2.56 -17.87
CA ALA A 346 23.00 -1.89 -16.60
C ALA A 346 22.94 -0.37 -16.73
N PHE A 347 23.40 0.18 -17.86
CA PHE A 347 23.51 1.62 -18.09
C PHE A 347 23.18 2.02 -19.53
N THR A 348 22.61 3.22 -19.70
CA THR A 348 22.60 3.96 -20.97
C THR A 348 23.31 5.30 -20.75
N GLY A 349 24.54 5.43 -21.24
CA GLY A 349 25.42 6.52 -20.82
C GLY A 349 25.66 6.46 -19.31
N ASP A 350 25.39 7.55 -18.60
CA ASP A 350 25.51 7.63 -17.12
C ASP A 350 24.21 7.24 -16.38
N THR A 351 23.14 6.87 -17.09
CA THR A 351 21.86 6.54 -16.47
C THR A 351 21.83 5.06 -16.07
N PRO A 352 21.76 4.73 -14.76
CA PRO A 352 21.63 3.35 -14.31
C PRO A 352 20.23 2.80 -14.56
N HIS A 353 20.15 1.49 -14.80
CA HIS A 353 18.89 0.80 -15.09
C HIS A 353 18.57 -0.37 -14.15
N ASN A 354 19.58 -1.05 -13.61
CA ASN A 354 19.38 -2.21 -12.75
C ASN A 354 19.20 -1.78 -11.28
N THR A 355 18.18 -2.33 -10.62
CA THR A 355 17.95 -2.20 -9.18
C THR A 355 17.12 -3.39 -8.67
N ILE A 356 16.73 -3.39 -7.40
CA ILE A 356 15.98 -4.47 -6.75
C ILE A 356 14.81 -3.89 -5.96
N THR A 357 13.70 -4.65 -5.91
CA THR A 357 12.65 -4.50 -4.89
C THR A 357 12.91 -5.56 -3.81
N PRO A 358 13.44 -5.18 -2.62
CA PRO A 358 13.71 -6.13 -1.56
C PRO A 358 12.53 -6.28 -0.60
N ILE A 359 12.27 -7.52 -0.16
CA ILE A 359 11.25 -7.86 0.82
C ILE A 359 11.85 -8.76 1.89
N ALA A 360 11.78 -8.32 3.15
CA ALA A 360 12.21 -9.09 4.30
C ALA A 360 11.02 -9.67 5.07
N ARG A 361 11.22 -10.85 5.65
CA ARG A 361 10.34 -11.45 6.67
C ARG A 361 11.12 -12.41 7.55
N MET A 362 10.57 -12.73 8.71
CA MET A 362 10.99 -13.88 9.51
C MET A 362 10.16 -15.10 9.11
N ARG A 363 10.81 -16.24 8.87
CA ARG A 363 10.14 -17.51 8.57
C ARG A 363 10.94 -18.65 9.18
N ASP A 364 10.27 -19.52 9.94
CA ASP A 364 10.90 -20.69 10.58
C ASP A 364 12.18 -20.34 11.38
N ASN A 365 12.15 -19.20 12.09
CA ASN A 365 13.27 -18.60 12.85
C ASN A 365 14.48 -18.13 12.01
N ALA A 366 14.37 -18.09 10.69
CA ALA A 366 15.38 -17.53 9.79
C ALA A 366 14.93 -16.19 9.19
N PHE A 367 15.90 -15.36 8.83
CA PHE A 367 15.68 -14.22 7.97
C PHE A 367 15.48 -14.72 6.54
N GLU A 368 14.43 -14.26 5.88
CA GLU A 368 14.16 -14.48 4.46
C GLU A 368 14.15 -13.13 3.73
N LEU A 369 14.99 -12.99 2.71
CA LEU A 369 15.02 -11.84 1.81
C LEU A 369 14.65 -12.29 0.39
N ASP A 370 13.51 -11.82 -0.11
CA ASP A 370 13.16 -11.91 -1.52
C ASP A 370 13.70 -10.66 -2.24
N LEU A 371 14.57 -10.88 -3.23
CA LEU A 371 15.20 -9.85 -4.03
C LEU A 371 14.66 -9.92 -5.46
N VAL A 372 13.67 -9.07 -5.76
CA VAL A 372 13.08 -9.00 -7.10
C VAL A 372 13.95 -8.12 -7.99
N LEU A 373 14.55 -8.70 -9.02
CA LEU A 373 15.41 -8.00 -9.97
C LEU A 373 14.56 -7.09 -10.86
N ARG A 374 14.95 -5.81 -10.96
CA ARG A 374 14.24 -4.79 -11.75
C ARG A 374 15.19 -4.11 -12.73
N ASN A 375 14.65 -3.73 -13.88
CA ASN A 375 15.34 -2.90 -14.87
C ASN A 375 14.38 -1.86 -15.46
N ASN A 376 14.75 -0.58 -15.44
CA ASN A 376 13.86 0.52 -15.85
C ASN A 376 14.07 1.02 -17.28
N ARG A 377 14.84 0.31 -18.09
CA ARG A 377 15.21 0.74 -19.43
C ARG A 377 13.98 0.81 -20.34
N THR A 378 13.95 1.85 -21.17
CA THR A 378 12.95 2.07 -22.20
C THR A 378 13.59 1.93 -23.59
N THR A 379 12.75 1.76 -24.61
CA THR A 379 13.13 1.87 -26.03
C THR A 379 12.06 2.64 -26.79
N GLU A 380 12.29 2.96 -28.05
CA GLU A 380 11.24 3.54 -28.92
C GLU A 380 10.01 2.61 -29.03
N GLN A 381 10.24 1.29 -29.08
CA GLN A 381 9.17 0.29 -29.08
C GLN A 381 8.46 0.20 -27.73
N TYR A 382 9.18 0.35 -26.62
CA TYR A 382 8.65 0.25 -25.27
C TYR A 382 8.92 1.55 -24.49
N PRO A 383 8.17 2.63 -24.79
CA PRO A 383 8.41 3.94 -24.18
C PRO A 383 8.08 3.96 -22.68
N PHE A 384 7.22 3.05 -22.21
CA PHE A 384 6.88 2.89 -20.80
C PHE A 384 7.82 1.94 -20.04
N GLY A 385 8.76 1.29 -20.73
CA GLY A 385 9.70 0.33 -20.15
C GLY A 385 9.64 -1.03 -20.84
N ILE A 386 10.81 -1.62 -21.10
CA ILE A 386 10.92 -2.98 -21.67
C ILE A 386 10.31 -4.00 -20.68
N PHE A 387 10.57 -3.80 -19.39
CA PHE A 387 10.17 -4.66 -18.28
C PHE A 387 9.05 -4.00 -17.45
N HIS A 388 7.99 -3.58 -18.14
CA HIS A 388 6.81 -2.91 -17.62
C HIS A 388 5.59 -3.40 -18.42
N PRO A 389 4.35 -3.38 -17.89
CA PRO A 389 3.15 -3.74 -18.65
C PRO A 389 3.13 -3.19 -20.08
N HIS A 390 2.80 -4.04 -21.05
CA HIS A 390 2.70 -3.67 -22.46
C HIS A 390 1.28 -3.27 -22.86
N GLU A 391 1.13 -2.76 -24.08
CA GLU A 391 -0.11 -2.10 -24.54
C GLU A 391 -1.35 -2.98 -24.46
N ASP A 392 -1.21 -4.30 -24.61
CA ASP A 392 -2.31 -5.28 -24.59
C ASP A 392 -2.99 -5.45 -23.22
N VAL A 393 -2.37 -4.94 -22.15
CA VAL A 393 -2.90 -4.96 -20.77
C VAL A 393 -3.15 -3.56 -20.19
N HIS A 394 -2.79 -2.48 -20.90
CA HIS A 394 -2.95 -1.09 -20.43
C HIS A 394 -4.40 -0.68 -20.19
N HIS A 395 -5.35 -1.33 -20.87
CA HIS A 395 -6.78 -1.11 -20.64
C HIS A 395 -7.20 -1.45 -19.20
N ILE A 396 -6.47 -2.36 -18.53
CA ILE A 396 -6.66 -2.75 -17.12
C ILE A 396 -5.65 -2.03 -16.22
N LYS A 397 -4.36 -2.15 -16.52
CA LYS A 397 -3.28 -1.63 -15.68
C LYS A 397 -2.16 -1.04 -16.53
N LYS A 398 -1.96 0.26 -16.42
CA LYS A 398 -0.91 0.99 -17.15
C LYS A 398 0.19 1.53 -16.24
N GLU A 399 -0.14 1.81 -14.98
CA GLU A 399 0.78 2.41 -14.02
C GLU A 399 1.82 1.41 -13.53
N ASN A 400 2.91 1.92 -12.96
CA ASN A 400 4.03 1.15 -12.39
C ASN A 400 3.58 -0.01 -11.48
N ILE A 401 4.36 -1.08 -11.52
CA ILE A 401 4.23 -2.25 -10.65
C ILE A 401 5.06 -2.01 -9.39
N GLY A 402 4.37 -1.62 -8.32
CA GLY A 402 4.95 -1.36 -7.01
C GLY A 402 5.14 -2.64 -6.20
N LEU A 403 5.66 -2.48 -4.98
CA LEU A 403 5.99 -3.59 -4.06
C LEU A 403 4.86 -4.60 -3.90
N ILE A 404 3.62 -4.14 -3.70
CA ILE A 404 2.50 -5.02 -3.38
C ILE A 404 1.99 -5.76 -4.62
N GLU A 405 2.03 -5.13 -5.79
CA GLU A 405 1.76 -5.80 -7.06
C GLU A 405 2.82 -6.87 -7.37
N VAL A 406 4.11 -6.57 -7.15
CA VAL A 406 5.21 -7.53 -7.29
C VAL A 406 4.94 -8.80 -6.49
N MET A 407 4.36 -8.67 -5.29
CA MET A 407 4.08 -9.79 -4.40
C MET A 407 2.80 -10.58 -4.77
N GLY A 408 1.97 -10.07 -5.68
CA GLY A 408 0.79 -10.76 -6.20
C GLY A 408 -0.57 -10.11 -5.90
N LEU A 409 -0.61 -8.84 -5.46
CA LEU A 409 -1.85 -8.09 -5.25
C LEU A 409 -2.06 -7.02 -6.33
N ALA A 410 -3.01 -7.24 -7.24
CA ALA A 410 -3.38 -6.26 -8.25
C ALA A 410 -4.17 -5.10 -7.63
N VAL A 411 -3.59 -3.89 -7.64
CA VAL A 411 -4.32 -2.67 -7.28
C VAL A 411 -4.81 -1.98 -8.56
N LEU A 412 -6.11 -2.09 -8.79
CA LEU A 412 -6.78 -1.65 -10.01
C LEU A 412 -7.55 -0.32 -9.79
N PRO A 413 -7.66 0.51 -10.84
CA PRO A 413 -8.26 1.85 -10.73
C PRO A 413 -9.80 1.79 -10.60
N PRO A 414 -10.43 2.75 -9.88
CA PRO A 414 -11.88 2.80 -9.66
C PRO A 414 -12.73 2.65 -10.92
N ARG A 415 -12.30 3.25 -12.04
CA ARG A 415 -12.99 3.20 -13.34
C ARG A 415 -13.29 1.78 -13.81
N LEU A 416 -12.44 0.81 -13.47
CA LEU A 416 -12.61 -0.56 -13.91
C LEU A 416 -13.88 -1.20 -13.34
N LYS A 417 -14.43 -0.72 -12.23
CA LYS A 417 -15.71 -1.25 -11.73
C LYS A 417 -16.78 -1.15 -12.81
N GLU A 418 -17.04 0.06 -13.30
CA GLU A 418 -18.11 0.31 -14.27
C GLU A 418 -17.80 -0.32 -15.63
N GLU A 419 -16.53 -0.33 -16.03
CA GLU A 419 -16.09 -0.97 -17.26
C GLU A 419 -16.27 -2.50 -17.21
N LEU A 420 -15.98 -3.14 -16.07
CA LEU A 420 -16.22 -4.58 -15.86
C LEU A 420 -17.72 -4.91 -15.81
N ASP A 421 -18.54 -4.06 -15.17
CA ASP A 421 -20.00 -4.23 -15.16
C ASP A 421 -20.56 -4.20 -16.61
N ALA A 422 -20.05 -3.31 -17.45
CA ALA A 422 -20.43 -3.22 -18.87
C ALA A 422 -19.95 -4.44 -19.69
N ILE A 423 -18.72 -4.92 -19.44
CA ILE A 423 -18.20 -6.14 -20.07
C ILE A 423 -19.03 -7.36 -19.66
N GLU A 424 -19.35 -7.51 -18.38
CA GLU A 424 -20.17 -8.60 -17.86
C GLU A 424 -21.54 -8.63 -18.55
N ALA A 425 -22.22 -7.48 -18.64
CA ALA A 425 -23.50 -7.36 -19.32
C ALA A 425 -23.40 -7.69 -20.82
N HIS A 426 -22.40 -7.16 -21.51
CA HIS A 426 -22.18 -7.42 -22.94
C HIS A 426 -21.91 -8.91 -23.23
N LEU A 427 -21.16 -9.58 -22.36
CA LEU A 427 -20.89 -11.02 -22.51
C LEU A 427 -22.17 -11.87 -22.39
N ILE A 428 -23.23 -11.36 -21.75
CA ILE A 428 -24.53 -12.04 -21.63
C ILE A 428 -25.46 -11.68 -22.80
N ASP A 429 -25.61 -10.39 -23.11
CA ASP A 429 -26.66 -9.91 -24.03
C ASP A 429 -26.17 -9.60 -25.46
N GLY A 430 -24.86 -9.44 -25.66
CA GLY A 430 -24.22 -9.06 -26.92
C GLY A 430 -24.54 -7.65 -27.41
N GLN A 431 -25.22 -6.83 -26.60
CA GLN A 431 -25.78 -5.52 -26.98
C GLN A 431 -25.29 -4.38 -26.11
N THR A 432 -24.97 -4.63 -24.83
CA THR A 432 -24.50 -3.60 -23.91
C THR A 432 -23.20 -2.97 -24.46
N PRO A 433 -23.12 -1.64 -24.62
CA PRO A 433 -21.92 -1.00 -25.14
C PRO A 433 -20.71 -1.22 -24.22
N VAL A 434 -19.59 -1.58 -24.81
CA VAL A 434 -18.28 -1.70 -24.14
C VAL A 434 -17.31 -0.75 -24.83
N ALA A 435 -16.45 -0.10 -24.05
CA ALA A 435 -15.45 0.81 -24.60
C ALA A 435 -14.54 0.11 -25.62
N ASP A 436 -14.22 0.80 -26.72
CA ASP A 436 -13.52 0.21 -27.88
C ASP A 436 -12.22 -0.51 -27.50
N TYR A 437 -11.48 0.03 -26.53
CA TYR A 437 -10.21 -0.54 -26.07
C TYR A 437 -10.36 -1.85 -25.26
N HIS A 438 -11.58 -2.22 -24.86
CA HIS A 438 -11.87 -3.52 -24.22
C HIS A 438 -12.40 -4.56 -25.21
N GLN A 439 -12.81 -4.15 -26.42
CA GLN A 439 -13.41 -5.06 -27.41
C GLN A 439 -12.51 -6.27 -27.74
N PRO A 440 -11.19 -6.11 -27.96
CA PRO A 440 -10.32 -7.27 -28.20
C PRO A 440 -10.32 -8.27 -27.04
N TRP A 441 -10.41 -7.79 -25.81
CA TRP A 441 -10.47 -8.65 -24.63
C TRP A 441 -11.81 -9.36 -24.49
N VAL A 442 -12.92 -8.67 -24.77
CA VAL A 442 -14.26 -9.28 -24.82
C VAL A 442 -14.31 -10.43 -25.84
N GLU A 443 -13.78 -10.21 -27.03
CA GLU A 443 -13.74 -11.25 -28.07
C GLU A 443 -12.82 -12.42 -27.68
N GLN A 444 -11.69 -12.14 -27.02
CA GLN A 444 -10.83 -13.18 -26.44
C GLN A 444 -11.60 -14.04 -25.42
N ILE A 445 -12.35 -13.42 -24.50
CA ILE A 445 -13.15 -14.14 -23.49
C ILE A 445 -14.19 -15.03 -24.17
N LYS A 446 -14.91 -14.51 -25.17
CA LYS A 446 -15.92 -15.29 -25.92
C LYS A 446 -15.30 -16.49 -26.65
N GLN A 447 -14.10 -16.34 -27.22
CA GLN A 447 -13.42 -17.42 -27.93
C GLN A 447 -12.92 -18.53 -27.00
N GLN A 448 -12.50 -18.17 -25.78
CA GLN A 448 -11.96 -19.11 -24.79
C GLN A 448 -13.06 -19.87 -24.02
N ASN A 449 -14.32 -19.43 -24.09
CA ASN A 449 -15.42 -19.98 -23.30
C ASN A 449 -16.58 -20.43 -24.20
N HIS A 450 -16.93 -21.71 -24.15
CA HIS A 450 -17.99 -22.27 -25.01
C HIS A 450 -19.40 -21.75 -24.70
N SER A 451 -19.68 -21.37 -23.45
CA SER A 451 -20.99 -20.85 -23.02
C SER A 451 -20.81 -19.85 -21.89
N ILE A 452 -21.34 -18.65 -22.09
CA ILE A 452 -21.33 -17.56 -21.11
C ILE A 452 -22.78 -17.19 -20.82
N ASP A 453 -23.16 -17.21 -19.54
CA ASP A 453 -24.47 -16.82 -19.06
C ASP A 453 -24.40 -16.15 -17.69
N ARG A 454 -25.55 -15.75 -17.15
CA ARG A 454 -25.64 -15.05 -15.86
C ARG A 454 -25.10 -15.83 -14.66
N SER A 455 -25.03 -17.16 -14.76
CA SER A 455 -24.56 -18.01 -13.67
C SER A 455 -23.04 -18.11 -13.60
N ASN A 456 -22.33 -17.90 -14.73
CA ASN A 456 -20.89 -18.12 -14.81
C ASN A 456 -20.06 -16.88 -15.24
N VAL A 457 -20.68 -15.87 -15.86
CA VAL A 457 -19.97 -14.74 -16.49
C VAL A 457 -19.04 -14.02 -15.52
N LYS A 458 -19.47 -13.83 -14.27
CA LYS A 458 -18.67 -13.14 -13.25
C LYS A 458 -17.40 -13.91 -12.90
N ALA A 459 -17.50 -15.23 -12.76
CA ALA A 459 -16.34 -16.08 -12.49
C ALA A 459 -15.37 -16.09 -13.67
N ILE A 460 -15.89 -16.17 -14.90
CA ILE A 460 -15.11 -16.09 -16.14
C ILE A 460 -14.37 -14.76 -16.24
N LEU A 461 -15.07 -13.64 -15.99
CA LEU A 461 -14.48 -12.30 -16.06
C LEU A 461 -13.43 -12.07 -14.97
N HIS A 462 -13.71 -12.51 -13.74
CA HIS A 462 -12.74 -12.46 -12.64
C HIS A 462 -11.47 -13.28 -12.97
N GLN A 463 -11.63 -14.50 -13.49
CA GLN A 463 -10.51 -15.34 -13.90
C GLN A 463 -9.71 -14.70 -15.03
N SER A 464 -10.38 -14.18 -16.07
CA SER A 464 -9.72 -13.51 -17.19
C SER A 464 -9.00 -12.23 -16.77
N LEU A 465 -9.54 -11.48 -15.80
CA LEU A 465 -8.85 -10.33 -15.20
C LEU A 465 -7.60 -10.77 -14.42
N GLY A 466 -7.66 -11.89 -13.71
CA GLY A 466 -6.51 -12.54 -13.08
C GLY A 466 -5.41 -12.93 -14.07
N GLU A 467 -5.79 -13.48 -15.23
CA GLU A 467 -4.87 -13.82 -16.33
C GLU A 467 -4.21 -12.57 -16.91
N LYS A 468 -4.97 -11.49 -17.12
CA LYS A 468 -4.43 -10.20 -17.56
C LYS A 468 -3.45 -9.61 -16.55
N PHE A 469 -3.71 -9.77 -15.25
CA PHE A 469 -2.75 -9.34 -14.22
C PHE A 469 -1.51 -10.25 -14.14
N SER A 470 -1.66 -11.56 -14.36
CA SER A 470 -0.51 -12.47 -14.48
C SER A 470 0.40 -12.05 -15.63
N ARG A 471 -0.20 -11.73 -16.79
CA ARG A 471 0.51 -11.19 -17.97
C ARG A 471 1.24 -9.88 -17.66
N VAL A 472 0.62 -8.98 -16.88
CA VAL A 472 1.26 -7.75 -16.38
C VAL A 472 2.54 -8.04 -15.58
N LEU A 473 2.54 -9.07 -14.74
CA LEU A 473 3.73 -9.46 -13.97
C LEU A 473 4.80 -10.11 -14.85
N GLU A 474 4.41 -10.92 -15.84
CA GLU A 474 5.32 -11.53 -16.82
C GLU A 474 6.04 -10.49 -17.69
N ASP A 475 5.35 -9.40 -18.05
CA ASP A 475 5.97 -8.24 -18.70
C ASP A 475 7.02 -7.59 -17.81
N ALA A 476 6.77 -7.52 -16.50
CA ALA A 476 7.66 -6.88 -15.54
C ALA A 476 8.89 -7.73 -15.14
N GLY A 477 8.92 -9.03 -15.44
CA GLY A 477 10.07 -9.90 -15.21
C GLY A 477 11.25 -9.58 -16.15
N VAL A 478 12.47 -9.44 -15.62
CA VAL A 478 13.67 -9.12 -16.40
C VAL A 478 14.24 -10.33 -17.15
N PHE A 479 14.19 -11.49 -16.51
CA PHE A 479 14.38 -12.80 -17.13
C PHE A 479 13.00 -13.43 -17.33
N LYS A 480 12.64 -13.66 -18.60
CA LYS A 480 11.32 -14.21 -18.95
C LYS A 480 11.20 -15.68 -18.52
N SER A 481 9.96 -16.14 -18.33
CA SER A 481 9.67 -17.52 -17.91
C SER A 481 9.88 -18.57 -19.02
N ASP A 482 10.19 -18.13 -20.24
CA ASP A 482 10.53 -19.00 -21.36
C ASP A 482 11.95 -19.61 -21.21
N GLN A 483 12.34 -20.45 -22.17
CA GLN A 483 13.62 -21.15 -22.12
C GLN A 483 14.82 -20.18 -22.18
N GLU A 484 14.74 -19.15 -23.02
CA GLU A 484 15.81 -18.16 -23.18
C GLU A 484 16.03 -17.36 -21.89
N GLY A 485 14.94 -16.89 -21.26
CA GLY A 485 15.00 -16.19 -20.00
C GLY A 485 15.48 -17.06 -18.84
N LYS A 486 15.08 -18.34 -18.78
CA LYS A 486 15.61 -19.31 -17.78
C LYS A 486 17.12 -19.53 -17.92
N GLU A 487 17.61 -19.66 -19.15
CA GLU A 487 19.05 -19.78 -19.41
C GLU A 487 19.79 -18.49 -19.09
N ALA A 488 19.22 -17.33 -19.40
CA ALA A 488 19.77 -16.02 -19.06
C ALA A 488 19.85 -15.80 -17.54
N PHE A 489 18.84 -16.23 -16.79
CA PHE A 489 18.88 -16.15 -15.34
C PHE A 489 20.00 -17.04 -14.78
N LYS A 490 20.18 -18.25 -15.31
CA LYS A 490 21.32 -19.12 -14.92
C LYS A 490 22.67 -18.46 -15.20
N ARG A 491 22.86 -17.82 -16.35
CA ARG A 491 24.08 -17.05 -16.65
C ARG A 491 24.35 -15.97 -15.61
N PHE A 492 23.33 -15.24 -15.18
CA PHE A 492 23.47 -14.28 -14.08
C PHE A 492 23.86 -14.97 -12.77
N ILE A 493 23.21 -16.07 -12.39
CA ILE A 493 23.56 -16.82 -11.18
C ILE A 493 25.01 -17.36 -11.23
N GLU A 494 25.49 -17.76 -12.41
CA GLU A 494 26.88 -18.16 -12.61
C GLU A 494 27.86 -17.02 -12.29
N THR A 495 27.55 -15.77 -12.65
CA THR A 495 28.44 -14.63 -12.32
C THR A 495 28.59 -14.41 -10.81
N LEU A 496 27.56 -14.72 -10.02
CA LEU A 496 27.60 -14.67 -8.55
C LEU A 496 28.59 -15.67 -7.95
N ASN A 497 28.97 -16.70 -8.70
CA ASN A 497 29.83 -17.80 -8.23
C ASN A 497 31.21 -17.82 -8.90
N HIS A 498 31.45 -17.02 -9.93
CA HIS A 498 32.68 -17.04 -10.73
C HIS A 498 33.70 -15.94 -10.42
N SER A 499 33.60 -15.27 -9.27
CA SER A 499 34.59 -14.27 -8.85
C SER A 499 35.56 -14.82 -7.80
N LEU A 500 36.73 -15.30 -8.26
CA LEU A 500 37.94 -15.50 -7.44
C LEU A 500 38.84 -14.26 -7.54
#